data_AF-A0A7V4XFB5-F1
#
_entry.id   AF-A0A7V4XFB5-F1
#
_cell.length_a   1.000
_cell.length_b   1.000
_cell.length_c   1.000
_cell.angle_alpha   90.00
_cell.angle_beta   90.00
_cell.angle_gamma   90.00
#
_symmetry.space_group_name_H-M   'P 1'
#
loop_
_entity.id
_entity.type
_entity.pdbx_description
1 polymer ?
#
loop_
_entity_poly.entity_id
_entity_poly.type
_entity_poly.pdbx_seq_one_letter_code
_entity_poly.pdbx_strand_id
1 'polypeptide(L)'
;MKCKDVCDLMSEYIDECLDEHRRMEVEAHLNSCTDCASELRAMKAMLVSLSGLSGRRSPVDCWTHVHEVIIRQELAKKAWWHWLLKPAVAAPAVALTALLTLLLVWPQSTVAPPPAATMSNPEYGYYIGAHSHLQRQQAFTDPDVTFVRAELETASLSTNTTAK
;
A
#
# COMPACT_ATOMS: atom_id res chain seq x y z
N MET A 1 -17.06 -15.18 -9.46
CA MET A 1 -16.61 -13.77 -9.56
C MET A 1 -16.86 -13.22 -10.96
N LYS A 2 -16.99 -11.89 -11.08
CA LYS A 2 -17.01 -11.18 -12.36
C LYS A 2 -15.58 -10.79 -12.75
N CYS A 3 -15.35 -10.51 -14.04
CA CYS A 3 -14.03 -10.12 -14.54
C CYS A 3 -13.46 -8.91 -13.79
N LYS A 4 -14.30 -7.88 -13.54
CA LYS A 4 -13.88 -6.69 -12.79
C LYS A 4 -13.31 -7.02 -11.40
N ASP A 5 -13.98 -7.91 -10.68
CA ASP A 5 -13.55 -8.32 -9.34
C ASP A 5 -12.19 -9.03 -9.39
N VAL A 6 -11.94 -9.82 -10.44
CA VAL A 6 -10.65 -10.52 -10.64
C VAL A 6 -9.55 -9.55 -11.05
N CYS A 7 -9.83 -8.57 -11.91
CA CYS A 7 -8.87 -7.53 -12.27
C CYS A 7 -8.42 -6.74 -11.04
N ASP A 8 -9.35 -6.41 -10.13
CA ASP A 8 -9.03 -5.70 -8.88
C ASP A 8 -8.16 -6.56 -7.95
N LEU A 9 -8.37 -7.88 -7.89
CA LEU A 9 -7.58 -8.81 -7.07
C LEU A 9 -6.32 -9.36 -7.74
N MET A 10 -6.05 -9.00 -9.01
CA MET A 10 -4.97 -9.62 -9.80
C MET A 10 -3.59 -9.36 -9.20
N SER A 11 -3.36 -8.16 -8.66
CA SER A 11 -2.10 -7.79 -8.01
C SER A 11 -1.90 -8.58 -6.70
N GLU A 12 -2.92 -8.62 -5.84
CA GLU A 12 -2.89 -9.42 -4.60
C GLU A 12 -2.70 -10.91 -4.88
N TYR A 13 -3.26 -11.42 -5.98
CA TYR A 13 -3.06 -12.79 -6.45
C TYR A 13 -1.61 -13.05 -6.87
N ILE A 14 -0.98 -12.12 -7.60
CA ILE A 14 0.43 -12.25 -8.02
C ILE A 14 1.38 -12.20 -6.82
N ASP A 15 1.08 -11.34 -5.85
CA ASP A 15 1.87 -11.15 -4.63
C ASP A 15 1.60 -12.22 -3.54
N GLU A 16 0.78 -13.24 -3.84
CA GLU A 16 0.39 -14.32 -2.92
C GLU A 16 -0.23 -13.81 -1.60
N CYS A 17 -0.91 -12.66 -1.65
CA CYS A 17 -1.47 -11.96 -0.48
C CYS A 17 -2.97 -12.25 -0.24
N LEU A 18 -3.61 -13.06 -1.10
CA LEU A 18 -5.01 -13.43 -0.95
C LEU A 18 -5.19 -14.56 0.07
N ASP A 19 -6.30 -14.52 0.80
CA ASP A 19 -6.75 -15.68 1.56
C ASP A 19 -7.12 -16.85 0.64
N GLU A 20 -7.06 -18.06 1.19
CA GLU A 20 -7.24 -19.30 0.42
C GLU A 20 -8.60 -19.37 -0.30
N HIS A 21 -9.66 -18.84 0.33
CA HIS A 21 -10.99 -18.85 -0.28
C HIS A 21 -11.03 -17.94 -1.51
N ARG A 22 -10.55 -16.69 -1.39
CA ARG A 22 -10.47 -15.76 -2.53
C ARG A 22 -9.54 -16.26 -3.63
N ARG A 23 -8.42 -16.88 -3.25
CA ARG A 23 -7.47 -17.47 -4.22
C ARG A 23 -8.16 -18.52 -5.09
N MET A 24 -8.93 -19.43 -4.49
CA MET A 24 -9.69 -20.44 -5.23
C MET A 24 -10.74 -19.82 -6.17
N GLU A 25 -11.45 -18.78 -5.73
CA GLU A 25 -12.45 -18.10 -6.56
C GLU A 25 -11.81 -17.43 -7.79
N VAL A 26 -10.66 -16.78 -7.59
CA VAL A 26 -9.86 -16.18 -8.67
C VAL A 26 -9.37 -17.26 -9.63
N GLU A 27 -8.83 -18.37 -9.13
CA GLU A 27 -8.35 -19.49 -9.96
C GLU A 27 -9.46 -20.14 -10.79
N ALA A 28 -10.64 -20.34 -10.19
CA ALA A 28 -11.81 -20.84 -10.91
C ALA A 28 -12.22 -19.90 -12.05
N HIS A 29 -12.14 -18.58 -11.84
CA HIS A 29 -12.42 -17.61 -12.88
C HIS A 29 -11.35 -17.60 -13.97
N LEU A 30 -10.07 -17.62 -13.61
CA LEU A 30 -8.96 -17.65 -14.58
C LEU A 30 -8.99 -18.91 -15.47
N ASN A 31 -9.47 -20.04 -14.93
CA ASN A 31 -9.65 -21.28 -15.70
C ASN A 31 -10.82 -21.22 -16.69
N SER A 32 -11.80 -20.33 -16.46
CA SER A 32 -13.01 -20.22 -17.29
C SER A 32 -13.03 -18.98 -18.19
N CYS A 33 -12.25 -17.95 -17.88
CA CYS A 33 -12.18 -16.70 -18.64
C CYS A 33 -10.80 -16.51 -19.29
N THR A 34 -10.75 -16.63 -20.61
CA THR A 34 -9.53 -16.45 -21.40
C THR A 34 -8.97 -15.04 -21.34
N ASP A 35 -9.83 -14.04 -21.20
CA ASP A 35 -9.45 -12.63 -21.21
C ASP A 35 -8.67 -12.29 -19.93
N CYS A 36 -9.23 -12.61 -18.76
CA CYS A 36 -8.54 -12.44 -17.47
C CYS A 36 -7.25 -13.28 -17.40
N ALA A 37 -7.24 -14.49 -17.96
CA ALA A 37 -6.03 -15.31 -18.03
C ALA A 37 -4.95 -14.71 -18.95
N SER A 38 -5.35 -14.02 -20.02
CA SER A 38 -4.42 -13.31 -20.92
C SER A 38 -3.83 -12.07 -20.25
N GLU A 39 -4.65 -11.32 -19.51
CA GLU A 39 -4.25 -10.13 -18.75
C GLU A 39 -3.25 -10.50 -17.64
N LEU A 40 -3.54 -11.55 -16.88
CA LEU A 40 -2.62 -12.07 -15.86
C LEU A 40 -1.26 -12.46 -16.46
N ARG A 41 -1.26 -13.11 -17.65
CA ARG A 41 -0.01 -13.46 -18.35
C ARG A 41 0.77 -12.22 -18.78
N ALA A 42 0.08 -11.18 -19.27
CA ALA A 42 0.72 -9.91 -19.65
C ALA A 42 1.35 -9.21 -18.43
N MET A 43 0.65 -9.16 -17.29
CA MET A 43 1.19 -8.62 -16.04
C MET A 43 2.43 -9.39 -15.57
N LYS A 44 2.37 -10.74 -15.57
CA LYS A 44 3.53 -11.59 -15.21
C LYS A 44 4.72 -11.38 -16.16
N ALA A 45 4.48 -11.26 -17.47
CA ALA A 45 5.53 -10.98 -18.44
C ALA A 45 6.20 -9.62 -18.22
N MET A 46 5.42 -8.60 -17.85
CA MET A 46 5.95 -7.29 -17.47
C MET A 46 6.84 -7.39 -16.24
N LEU A 47 6.42 -8.11 -15.20
CA LEU A 47 7.23 -8.31 -13.98
C LEU A 47 8.55 -9.04 -14.26
N VAL A 48 8.54 -10.05 -15.13
CA VAL A 48 9.77 -10.74 -15.57
C VAL A 48 10.70 -9.79 -16.32
N SER A 49 10.15 -8.90 -17.14
CA SER A 49 10.97 -7.90 -17.86
C SER A 49 11.57 -6.88 -16.89
N LEU A 50 10.82 -6.48 -15.86
CA LEU A 50 11.27 -5.55 -14.82
C LEU A 50 12.28 -6.18 -13.86
N SER A 51 12.16 -7.47 -13.54
CA SER A 51 13.11 -8.16 -12.67
C SER A 51 14.50 -8.29 -13.30
N GLY A 52 14.61 -8.25 -14.64
CA GLY A 52 15.89 -8.15 -15.34
C GLY A 52 16.60 -6.79 -15.16
N LEU A 53 15.86 -5.74 -14.79
CA LEU A 53 16.41 -4.40 -14.57
C LEU A 53 16.96 -4.19 -13.16
N SER A 54 16.62 -5.05 -12.20
CA SER A 54 17.06 -4.93 -10.80
C SER A 54 18.48 -5.44 -10.59
N GLY A 55 19.44 -4.85 -11.33
CA GLY A 55 20.88 -5.11 -11.19
C GLY A 55 21.51 -4.55 -9.91
N ARG A 56 20.74 -3.89 -9.03
CA ARG A 56 21.24 -3.31 -7.79
C ARG A 56 20.77 -4.14 -6.61
N ARG A 57 21.66 -5.00 -6.10
CA ARG A 57 21.46 -5.62 -4.78
C ARG A 57 21.26 -4.49 -3.77
N SER A 58 20.17 -4.56 -3.01
CA SER A 58 20.01 -3.73 -1.83
C SER A 58 21.30 -3.83 -0.99
N PRO A 59 21.87 -2.71 -0.50
CA PRO A 59 22.97 -2.76 0.44
C PRO A 59 22.62 -3.75 1.55
N VAL A 60 23.55 -4.67 1.84
CA VAL A 60 23.34 -5.86 2.69
C VAL A 60 22.80 -5.50 4.09
N ASP A 61 22.87 -4.24 4.49
CA ASP A 61 22.48 -3.74 5.82
C ASP A 61 21.11 -3.03 5.89
N CYS A 62 20.36 -2.87 4.78
CA CYS A 62 19.06 -2.18 4.85
C CYS A 62 18.01 -3.00 5.62
N TRP A 63 18.05 -4.32 5.45
CA TRP A 63 17.04 -5.21 6.02
C TRP A 63 17.21 -5.40 7.52
N THR A 64 18.46 -5.42 8.01
CA THR A 64 18.77 -5.54 9.44
C THR A 64 18.18 -4.38 10.24
N HIS A 65 18.34 -3.15 9.75
CA HIS A 65 17.78 -1.97 10.40
C HIS A 65 16.25 -1.98 10.39
N VAL A 66 15.64 -2.28 9.23
CA VAL A 66 14.17 -2.35 9.11
C VAL A 66 13.59 -3.44 10.02
N HIS A 67 14.22 -4.62 10.04
CA HIS A 67 13.80 -5.73 10.88
C HIS A 67 13.90 -5.40 12.37
N GLU A 68 14.97 -4.72 12.79
CA GLU A 68 15.14 -4.28 14.17
C GLU A 68 14.05 -3.26 14.57
N VAL A 69 13.71 -2.31 13.70
CA VAL A 69 12.65 -1.33 13.97
C VAL A 69 11.30 -2.01 14.12
N ILE A 70 10.96 -2.98 13.26
CA ILE A 70 9.69 -3.72 13.32
C ILE A 70 9.61 -4.52 14.63
N ILE A 71 10.65 -5.29 14.97
CA ILE A 71 10.69 -6.11 16.19
C ILE A 71 10.58 -5.23 17.44
N ARG A 72 11.32 -4.10 17.50
CA ARG A 72 11.25 -3.18 18.64
C ARG A 72 9.84 -2.65 18.86
N GLN A 73 9.10 -2.32 17.79
CA GLN A 73 7.72 -1.86 17.91
C GLN A 73 6.78 -2.95 18.44
N GLU A 74 6.94 -4.20 18.00
CA GLU A 74 6.12 -5.31 18.50
C GLU A 74 6.42 -5.64 19.96
N LEU A 75 7.70 -5.65 20.37
CA LEU A 75 8.09 -5.87 21.75
C LEU A 75 7.64 -4.74 22.67
N ALA A 76 7.77 -3.48 22.23
CA ALA A 76 7.23 -2.33 22.96
C ALA A 76 5.72 -2.46 23.10
N LYS A 77 5.02 -2.86 22.03
CA LYS A 77 3.58 -3.16 22.05
C LYS A 77 3.24 -4.30 23.04
N LYS A 78 4.03 -5.36 23.11
CA LYS A 78 3.76 -6.47 24.04
C LYS A 78 4.06 -6.07 25.49
N ALA A 79 5.09 -5.25 25.71
CA ALA A 79 5.49 -4.77 27.04
C ALA A 79 4.47 -3.80 27.66
N TRP A 80 3.93 -2.83 26.90
CA TRP A 80 2.87 -1.97 27.45
C TRP A 80 1.59 -2.75 27.71
N TRP A 81 1.16 -3.66 26.83
CA TRP A 81 0.01 -4.54 27.08
C TRP A 81 0.21 -5.38 28.33
N HIS A 82 1.40 -5.97 28.52
CA HIS A 82 1.70 -6.80 29.69
C HIS A 82 1.84 -5.98 30.99
N TRP A 83 2.22 -4.70 30.92
CA TRP A 83 2.20 -3.78 32.05
C TRP A 83 0.77 -3.33 32.41
N LEU A 84 -0.05 -3.04 31.41
CA LEU A 84 -1.45 -2.64 31.58
C LEU A 84 -2.33 -3.81 32.09
N LEU A 85 -2.03 -5.04 31.69
CA LEU A 85 -2.71 -6.27 32.13
C LEU A 85 -2.20 -6.82 33.48
N LYS A 86 -1.28 -6.12 34.18
CA LYS A 86 -0.93 -6.50 35.56
C LYS A 86 -2.17 -6.33 36.45
N PRO A 87 -2.65 -7.39 37.13
CA PRO A 87 -3.91 -7.36 37.87
C PRO A 87 -3.91 -6.37 39.04
N ALA A 88 -2.73 -5.97 39.52
CA ALA A 88 -2.55 -5.00 40.60
C ALA A 88 -2.91 -3.55 40.20
N VAL A 89 -2.92 -3.20 38.91
CA VAL A 89 -3.19 -1.82 38.44
C VAL A 89 -4.46 -1.75 37.58
N ALA A 90 -4.86 -2.86 36.95
CA ALA A 90 -6.03 -2.89 36.06
C ALA A 90 -7.37 -2.81 36.82
N ALA A 91 -7.50 -3.41 38.00
CA ALA A 91 -8.78 -3.50 38.71
C ALA A 91 -9.40 -2.13 39.11
N PRO A 92 -8.67 -1.19 39.76
CA PRO A 92 -9.25 0.11 40.10
C PRO A 92 -9.38 1.04 38.89
N ALA A 93 -8.45 0.97 37.94
CA ALA A 93 -8.46 1.82 36.74
C ALA A 93 -9.63 1.50 35.81
N VAL A 94 -9.90 0.21 35.56
CA VAL A 94 -11.04 -0.23 34.73
C VAL A 94 -12.37 0.13 35.37
N ALA A 95 -12.50 -0.03 36.69
CA ALA A 95 -13.71 0.36 37.43
C ALA A 95 -13.99 1.87 37.35
N LEU A 96 -12.96 2.71 37.51
CA LEU A 96 -13.08 4.16 37.39
C LEU A 96 -13.40 4.59 35.97
N THR A 97 -12.75 4.02 34.95
CA THR A 97 -13.06 4.35 33.54
C THR A 97 -14.45 3.89 33.16
N ALA A 98 -14.89 2.70 33.58
CA ALA A 98 -16.23 2.19 33.32
C ALA A 98 -17.29 3.08 33.98
N LEU A 99 -17.07 3.48 35.24
CA LEU A 99 -17.97 4.37 35.97
C LEU A 99 -18.01 5.78 35.36
N LEU A 100 -16.88 6.31 34.89
CA LEU A 100 -16.81 7.60 34.20
C LEU A 100 -17.48 7.56 32.82
N THR A 101 -17.30 6.49 32.05
CA THR A 101 -18.03 6.29 30.78
C THR A 101 -19.53 6.11 31.02
N LEU A 102 -19.93 5.38 32.06
CA LEU A 102 -21.35 5.20 32.41
C LEU A 102 -21.97 6.54 32.83
N LEU A 103 -21.20 7.40 33.50
CA LEU A 103 -21.64 8.73 33.96
C LEU A 103 -21.69 9.75 32.82
N LEU A 104 -20.81 9.63 31.81
CA LEU A 104 -20.81 10.44 30.58
C LEU A 104 -21.86 9.98 29.56
N VAL A 105 -22.15 8.68 29.50
CA VAL A 105 -23.19 8.08 28.63
C VAL A 105 -24.57 8.09 29.31
N TRP A 106 -24.64 8.40 30.62
CA TRP A 106 -25.90 8.69 31.29
C TRP A 106 -26.60 9.81 30.50
N PRO A 107 -27.86 9.61 30.05
CA PRO A 107 -28.46 10.41 28.99
C PRO A 107 -28.69 11.85 29.44
N GLN A 108 -27.68 12.69 29.28
CA GLN A 108 -27.82 14.13 29.30
C GLN A 108 -28.15 14.54 27.86
N SER A 109 -29.45 14.57 27.59
CA SER A 109 -30.07 15.31 26.49
C SER A 109 -29.46 15.08 25.11
N THR A 110 -30.05 14.15 24.35
CA THR A 110 -29.80 13.99 22.91
C THR A 110 -30.08 15.29 22.17
N VAL A 111 -29.05 16.09 21.92
CA VAL A 111 -29.09 17.17 20.93
C VAL A 111 -29.10 16.49 19.57
N ALA A 112 -30.18 16.69 18.81
CA ALA A 112 -30.31 16.18 17.46
C ALA A 112 -29.09 16.65 16.62
N PRO A 113 -28.44 15.75 15.85
CA PRO A 113 -27.36 16.17 14.98
C PRO A 113 -27.89 17.21 13.98
N PRO A 114 -27.18 18.32 13.75
CA PRO A 114 -27.57 19.25 12.69
C PRO A 114 -27.64 18.49 11.35
N PRO A 115 -28.61 18.83 10.48
CA PRO A 115 -28.72 18.20 9.17
C PRO A 115 -27.38 18.33 8.46
N ALA A 116 -26.90 17.23 7.90
CA ALA A 116 -25.63 17.15 7.19
C ALA A 116 -25.54 18.35 6.24
N ALA A 117 -24.73 19.34 6.62
CA ALA A 117 -24.26 20.32 5.68
C ALA A 117 -23.54 19.50 4.61
N THR A 118 -24.10 19.52 3.41
CA THR A 118 -23.51 18.97 2.20
C THR A 118 -22.16 19.64 2.03
N MET A 119 -21.12 19.09 2.67
CA MET A 119 -19.74 19.38 2.30
C MET A 119 -19.62 18.82 0.89
N SER A 120 -19.76 19.72 -0.09
CA SER A 120 -19.35 19.49 -1.47
C SER A 120 -17.95 18.90 -1.41
N ASN A 121 -17.85 17.62 -1.77
CA ASN A 121 -16.63 16.82 -1.87
C ASN A 121 -15.50 17.70 -2.45
N PRO A 122 -14.48 18.10 -1.66
CA PRO A 122 -13.40 18.88 -2.21
C PRO A 122 -12.70 18.01 -3.25
N GLU A 123 -12.62 18.57 -4.44
CA GLU A 123 -12.11 17.99 -5.67
C GLU A 123 -10.70 17.41 -5.47
N TYR A 124 -10.63 16.15 -5.03
CA TYR A 124 -9.37 15.42 -4.81
C TYR A 124 -8.45 15.47 -6.05
N GLY A 125 -9.03 15.60 -7.24
CA GLY A 125 -8.30 15.77 -8.50
C GLY A 125 -7.41 17.02 -8.54
N TYR A 126 -7.80 18.11 -7.89
CA TYR A 126 -6.99 19.34 -7.85
C TYR A 126 -5.70 19.14 -7.05
N TYR A 127 -5.77 18.46 -5.91
CA TYR A 127 -4.60 18.16 -5.08
C TYR A 127 -3.64 17.19 -5.78
N ILE A 128 -4.15 16.15 -6.43
CA ILE A 128 -3.32 15.20 -7.19
C ILE A 128 -2.61 15.92 -8.36
N GLY A 129 -3.33 16.77 -9.09
CA GLY A 129 -2.76 17.55 -10.19
C GLY A 129 -1.62 18.47 -9.72
N ALA A 130 -1.87 19.27 -8.69
CA ALA A 130 -0.89 20.23 -8.17
C ALA A 130 0.41 19.57 -7.69
N HIS A 131 0.32 18.43 -7.01
CA HIS A 131 1.50 17.72 -6.51
C HIS A 131 2.24 16.94 -7.62
N SER A 132 1.54 16.42 -8.63
CA SER A 132 2.18 15.66 -9.73
C SER A 132 3.12 16.51 -10.58
N HIS A 133 2.78 17.78 -10.84
CA HIS A 133 3.60 18.68 -11.65
C HIS A 133 4.91 19.06 -10.95
N LEU A 134 4.85 19.30 -9.64
CA LEU A 134 6.04 19.64 -8.84
C LEU A 134 6.99 18.44 -8.71
N GLN A 135 6.45 17.25 -8.46
CA GLN A 135 7.25 16.04 -8.30
C GLN A 135 7.89 15.59 -9.63
N ARG A 136 7.18 15.77 -10.75
CA ARG A 136 7.73 15.48 -12.09
C ARG A 136 8.89 16.41 -12.41
N GLN A 137 8.85 17.70 -12.05
CA GLN A 137 9.97 18.61 -12.27
C GLN A 137 11.18 18.27 -11.39
N GLN A 138 10.95 17.92 -10.12
CA GLN A 138 12.04 17.59 -9.18
C GLN A 138 12.79 16.31 -9.54
N ALA A 139 12.09 15.27 -10.00
CA ALA A 139 12.71 14.00 -10.41
C ALA A 139 13.64 14.16 -11.65
N PHE A 140 13.42 15.18 -12.49
CA PHE A 140 14.25 15.44 -13.67
C PHE A 140 15.35 16.50 -13.45
N THR A 141 15.42 17.12 -12.27
CA THR A 141 16.52 18.01 -11.87
C THR A 141 17.61 17.30 -11.08
N ASP A 142 17.44 16.02 -10.76
CA ASP A 142 18.48 15.21 -10.14
C ASP A 142 19.59 14.90 -11.18
N PRO A 143 20.85 15.29 -10.93
CA PRO A 143 21.94 15.06 -11.86
C PRO A 143 22.12 13.57 -12.23
N ASP A 144 21.79 12.64 -11.33
CA ASP A 144 21.91 11.20 -11.60
C ASP A 144 20.85 10.71 -12.61
N VAL A 145 19.67 11.34 -12.66
CA VAL A 145 18.59 10.98 -13.60
C VAL A 145 18.84 11.58 -14.98
N THR A 146 19.47 12.77 -15.06
CA THR A 146 19.88 13.37 -16.34
C THR A 146 20.92 12.53 -17.09
N PHE A 147 21.83 11.88 -16.36
CA PHE A 147 22.81 10.94 -16.93
C PHE A 147 22.12 9.73 -17.58
N VAL A 148 21.14 9.12 -16.90
CA VAL A 148 20.39 7.97 -17.44
C VAL A 148 19.67 8.33 -18.74
N ARG A 149 19.14 9.56 -18.86
CA ARG A 149 18.53 10.04 -20.10
C ARG A 149 19.54 10.18 -21.23
N ALA A 150 20.70 10.77 -20.97
CA ALA A 150 21.76 10.91 -21.97
C ALA A 150 22.27 9.54 -22.47
N GLU A 151 22.38 8.57 -21.56
CA GLU A 151 22.78 7.20 -21.89
C GLU A 151 21.69 6.45 -22.69
N LEU A 152 20.40 6.69 -22.39
CA LEU A 152 19.28 6.13 -23.16
C LEU A 152 19.17 6.76 -24.55
N GLU A 153 19.36 8.07 -24.68
CA GLU A 153 19.36 8.75 -25.97
C GLU A 153 20.52 8.27 -26.85
N THR A 154 21.73 8.12 -26.30
CA THR A 154 22.88 7.53 -27.01
C THR A 154 22.67 6.06 -27.37
N ALA A 155 22.08 5.26 -26.48
CA ALA A 155 21.72 3.87 -26.79
C ALA A 155 20.70 3.79 -27.95
N SER A 156 19.67 4.65 -27.95
CA SER A 156 18.64 4.67 -29.01
C SER A 156 19.17 5.10 -30.39
N LEU A 157 20.21 5.94 -30.41
CA LEU A 157 20.87 6.35 -31.66
C LEU A 157 21.77 5.23 -32.21
N SER A 158 22.40 4.43 -31.33
CA SER A 158 23.23 3.29 -31.75
C SER A 158 22.41 2.17 -32.39
N THR A 159 21.21 1.89 -31.89
CA THR A 159 20.33 0.83 -32.42
C THR A 159 19.79 1.15 -33.82
N ASN A 160 19.68 2.43 -34.18
CA ASN A 160 19.20 2.86 -35.50
C ASN A 160 20.32 2.88 -36.57
N THR A 161 21.60 2.85 -36.16
CA THR A 161 22.73 2.95 -37.09
C THR A 161 23.21 1.57 -37.58
N THR A 162 22.83 0.47 -36.90
CA THR A 162 23.14 -0.91 -37.30
C THR A 162 22.14 -1.55 -38.27
N ALA A 163 21.24 -0.76 -38.86
CA ALA A 163 20.21 -1.24 -39.81
C ALA A 163 20.48 -0.82 -41.27
N LYS A 164 21.74 -0.88 -41.73
CA LYS A 164 22.08 -0.67 -43.14
C LYS A 164 23.10 -1.69 -43.64
#